data_AF-A0A161XPA9-F1
#
_entry.id   AF-A0A161XPA9-F1
#
_cell.length_a   1.000
_cell.length_b   1.000
_cell.length_c   1.000
_cell.angle_alpha   90.00
_cell.angle_beta   90.00
_cell.angle_gamma   90.00
#
_symmetry.space_group_name_H-M   'P 1'
#
loop_
_entity.id
_entity.type
_entity.pdbx_description
1 polymer ?
#
loop_
_entity_poly.entity_id
_entity_poly.type
_entity_poly.pdbx_seq_one_letter_code
_entity_poly.pdbx_strand_id
1 'polypeptide(L)'
;MTNQLGDVDGDGKFEEIYVFGGRSFSIWNEEGKLVYDSGSEFARIIARQYPDHFNTDNDENDPDSRSDNKGPEPDVDVGVVDGRTYAFIGLERMGGIMVYDVSNPQNAEFVQYLNDRDFSVDVGDQIDDGDLPAGAAGDLGPEGVTFVSAEESPTDAPLVLTGNEISGTMAVHRVDSL
;
A
#
# COMPACT_ATOMS: atom_id res chain seq x y z
N MET A 1 11.53 -6.54 -13.51
CA MET A 1 12.48 -5.77 -14.34
C MET A 1 12.20 -6.13 -15.79
N THR A 2 12.01 -5.13 -16.66
CA THR A 2 11.84 -5.34 -18.11
C THR A 2 13.14 -5.04 -18.84
N ASN A 3 13.37 -5.70 -19.97
CA ASN A 3 14.47 -5.39 -20.91
C ASN A 3 13.97 -4.68 -22.17
N GLN A 4 12.70 -4.25 -22.19
CA GLN A 4 12.11 -3.54 -23.33
C GLN A 4 12.20 -2.02 -23.21
N LEU A 5 12.46 -1.50 -22.01
CA LEU A 5 12.57 -0.07 -21.70
C LEU A 5 13.88 0.18 -20.95
N GLY A 6 14.41 1.40 -21.05
CA GLY A 6 15.57 1.84 -20.29
C GLY A 6 16.91 1.80 -21.01
N ASP A 7 16.93 1.40 -22.29
CA ASP A 7 18.03 1.69 -23.24
C ASP A 7 17.65 2.99 -23.98
N VAL A 8 18.02 4.13 -23.39
CA VAL A 8 17.58 5.45 -23.85
C VAL A 8 18.34 5.87 -25.10
N ASP A 9 19.59 5.41 -25.26
CA ASP A 9 20.45 5.77 -26.38
C ASP A 9 20.62 4.67 -27.46
N GLY A 10 20.05 3.49 -27.24
CA GLY A 10 20.03 2.38 -28.20
C GLY A 10 21.36 1.64 -28.30
N ASP A 11 22.26 1.80 -27.34
CA ASP A 11 23.59 1.17 -27.34
C ASP A 11 23.59 -0.27 -26.77
N GLY A 12 22.42 -0.73 -26.29
CA GLY A 12 22.22 -2.05 -25.71
C GLY A 12 22.60 -2.15 -24.23
N LYS A 13 22.98 -1.03 -23.60
CA LYS A 13 23.03 -0.89 -22.14
C LYS A 13 21.73 -0.26 -21.65
N PHE A 14 21.53 -0.35 -20.34
CA PHE A 14 20.35 0.19 -19.69
C PHE A 14 20.78 1.31 -18.76
N GLU A 15 20.26 2.51 -19.00
CA GLU A 15 20.45 3.72 -18.18
C GLU A 15 19.38 3.82 -17.10
N GLU A 16 18.21 3.22 -17.33
CA GLU A 16 17.06 3.29 -16.45
C GLU A 16 16.53 1.89 -16.11
N ILE A 17 16.24 1.68 -14.83
CA ILE A 17 15.67 0.43 -14.33
C ILE A 17 14.16 0.57 -14.24
N TYR A 18 13.45 -0.13 -15.12
CA TYR A 18 12.00 -0.25 -15.07
C TYR A 18 11.60 -1.55 -14.37
N VAL A 19 10.93 -1.40 -13.23
CA VAL A 19 10.31 -2.50 -12.48
C VAL A 19 8.79 -2.42 -12.60
N PHE A 20 8.14 -3.58 -12.68
CA PHE A 20 6.69 -3.65 -12.54
C PHE A 20 6.36 -3.38 -11.06
N GLY A 21 5.31 -2.60 -10.80
CA GLY A 21 4.80 -2.37 -9.45
C GLY A 21 4.51 -3.68 -8.72
N GLY A 22 4.69 -3.67 -7.39
CA GLY A 22 4.43 -4.84 -6.56
C GLY A 22 2.93 -5.20 -6.51
N ARG A 23 2.63 -6.47 -6.26
CA ARG A 23 1.22 -6.96 -6.12
C ARG A 23 1.01 -7.83 -4.88
N SER A 24 2.09 -8.06 -4.16
CA SER A 24 2.21 -8.95 -3.02
C SER A 24 3.39 -8.47 -2.18
N PHE A 25 3.55 -9.07 -1.01
CA PHE A 25 4.81 -9.08 -0.29
C PHE A 25 5.33 -10.52 -0.15
N SER A 26 6.66 -10.62 -0.04
CA SER A 26 7.37 -11.88 0.16
C SER A 26 8.32 -11.72 1.34
N ILE A 27 8.51 -12.79 2.12
CA ILE A 27 9.50 -12.85 3.20
C ILE A 27 10.62 -13.80 2.76
N TRP A 28 11.86 -13.34 2.91
CA TRP A 28 13.08 -14.09 2.63
C TRP A 28 13.87 -14.26 3.92
N ASN A 29 14.56 -15.39 4.07
CA ASN A 29 15.47 -15.60 5.20
C ASN A 29 16.90 -15.11 4.87
N GLU A 30 17.79 -15.19 5.86
CA GLU A 30 19.19 -14.73 5.75
C GLU A 30 20.00 -15.49 4.69
N GLU A 31 19.62 -16.72 4.35
CA GLU A 31 20.23 -17.49 3.27
C GLU A 31 19.67 -17.13 1.87
N GLY A 32 18.78 -16.13 1.78
CA GLY A 32 18.14 -15.73 0.53
C GLY A 32 17.13 -16.75 0.01
N LYS A 33 16.55 -17.57 0.90
CA LYS A 33 15.45 -18.48 0.57
C LYS A 33 14.12 -17.80 0.82
N LEU A 34 13.23 -17.86 -0.17
CA LEU A 34 11.83 -17.47 -0.03
C LEU A 34 11.13 -18.36 1.01
N VAL A 35 10.60 -17.76 2.07
CA VAL A 35 9.91 -18.47 3.16
C VAL A 35 8.40 -18.24 3.18
N TYR A 36 7.93 -17.10 2.64
CA TYR A 36 6.51 -16.80 2.46
C TYR A 36 6.30 -15.90 1.27
N ASP A 37 5.18 -16.09 0.57
CA ASP A 37 4.70 -15.19 -0.47
C ASP A 37 3.18 -15.09 -0.35
N SER A 38 2.67 -13.86 -0.25
CA SER A 38 1.22 -13.60 -0.15
C SER A 38 0.47 -13.86 -1.46
N GLY A 39 1.19 -14.07 -2.58
CA GLY A 39 0.60 -14.37 -3.88
C GLY A 39 -0.44 -13.34 -4.30
N SER A 40 -1.70 -13.76 -4.43
CA SER A 40 -2.81 -12.90 -4.85
C SER A 40 -3.69 -12.44 -3.69
N GLU A 41 -3.24 -12.54 -2.45
CA GLU A 41 -4.06 -12.20 -1.29
C GLU A 41 -4.57 -10.77 -1.30
N PHE A 42 -3.75 -9.79 -1.68
CA PHE A 42 -4.15 -8.38 -1.71
C PHE A 42 -5.37 -8.19 -2.61
N ALA A 43 -5.29 -8.64 -3.87
CA ALA A 43 -6.41 -8.58 -4.79
C ALA A 43 -7.65 -9.33 -4.26
N ARG A 44 -7.48 -10.50 -3.64
CA ARG A 44 -8.60 -11.25 -3.03
C ARG A 44 -9.21 -10.54 -1.83
N ILE A 45 -8.43 -9.80 -1.05
CA ILE A 45 -8.91 -9.02 0.10
C ILE A 45 -9.68 -7.80 -0.42
N ILE A 46 -9.10 -7.05 -1.37
CA ILE A 46 -9.75 -5.90 -2.00
C ILE A 46 -11.07 -6.32 -2.65
N ALA A 47 -11.07 -7.36 -3.48
CA ALA A 47 -12.29 -7.85 -4.13
C ALA A 47 -13.38 -8.31 -3.15
N ARG A 48 -13.00 -8.73 -1.94
CA ARG A 48 -13.96 -9.14 -0.89
C ARG A 48 -14.52 -7.96 -0.13
N GLN A 49 -13.71 -6.94 0.16
CA GLN A 49 -14.11 -5.80 0.99
C GLN A 49 -14.70 -4.65 0.16
N TYR A 50 -14.18 -4.44 -1.05
CA TYR A 50 -14.55 -3.37 -1.97
C TYR A 50 -14.86 -3.96 -3.36
N PRO A 51 -15.90 -4.81 -3.50
CA PRO A 51 -16.20 -5.48 -4.76
C PRO A 51 -16.52 -4.50 -5.90
N ASP A 52 -17.18 -3.39 -5.60
CA ASP A 52 -17.59 -2.38 -6.58
C ASP A 52 -16.48 -1.37 -6.92
N HIS A 53 -15.36 -1.41 -6.19
CA HIS A 53 -14.19 -0.53 -6.37
C HIS A 53 -12.89 -1.35 -6.45
N PHE A 54 -13.00 -2.59 -6.92
CA PHE A 54 -11.88 -3.52 -6.92
C PHE A 54 -10.73 -2.97 -7.77
N ASN A 55 -9.51 -2.86 -7.20
CA ASN A 55 -8.29 -2.46 -7.94
C ASN A 55 -8.46 -1.19 -8.78
N THR A 56 -9.14 -0.22 -8.21
CA THR A 56 -9.30 1.14 -8.73
C THR A 56 -7.98 1.94 -8.59
N ASP A 57 -7.82 3.00 -9.40
CA ASP A 57 -6.65 3.90 -9.32
C ASP A 57 -6.73 4.81 -8.08
N ASN A 58 -5.67 5.58 -7.80
CA ASN A 58 -5.65 6.47 -6.63
C ASN A 58 -6.33 7.84 -6.86
N ASP A 59 -6.57 8.22 -8.12
CA ASP A 59 -7.15 9.49 -8.57
C ASP A 59 -8.48 9.32 -9.35
N GLU A 60 -8.96 8.09 -9.50
CA GLU A 60 -10.21 7.76 -10.19
C GLU A 60 -10.94 6.66 -9.44
N ASN A 61 -12.27 6.53 -9.60
CA ASN A 61 -13.07 5.50 -8.93
C ASN A 61 -13.44 4.30 -9.82
N ASP A 62 -12.96 4.26 -11.07
CA ASP A 62 -13.29 3.20 -12.01
C ASP A 62 -12.79 1.83 -11.52
N PRO A 63 -13.66 0.80 -11.44
CA PRO A 63 -13.25 -0.51 -10.98
C PRO A 63 -12.34 -1.19 -12.00
N ASP A 64 -11.36 -1.91 -11.46
CA ASP A 64 -10.43 -2.79 -12.15
C ASP A 64 -9.50 -2.09 -13.15
N SER A 65 -9.34 -0.76 -13.04
CA SER A 65 -8.46 0.03 -13.91
C SER A 65 -6.97 -0.28 -13.72
N ARG A 66 -6.59 -0.96 -12.63
CA ARG A 66 -5.18 -1.24 -12.29
C ARG A 66 -4.73 -2.66 -12.47
N SER A 67 -5.62 -3.64 -12.65
CA SER A 67 -5.23 -5.06 -12.65
C SER A 67 -4.30 -5.44 -13.81
N ASP A 68 -4.51 -4.92 -15.01
CA ASP A 68 -3.61 -5.12 -16.15
C ASP A 68 -2.40 -4.17 -16.14
N ASN A 69 -2.53 -3.05 -15.43
CA ASN A 69 -1.49 -2.05 -15.22
C ASN A 69 -0.58 -2.43 -14.04
N LYS A 70 -0.61 -1.64 -12.96
CA LYS A 70 0.36 -1.74 -11.86
C LYS A 70 -0.15 -2.48 -10.62
N GLY A 71 -1.41 -2.93 -10.62
CA GLY A 71 -2.02 -3.59 -9.47
C GLY A 71 -2.13 -2.65 -8.26
N PRO A 72 -2.02 -3.15 -7.02
CA PRO A 72 -2.19 -2.34 -5.82
C PRO A 72 -0.96 -1.50 -5.43
N GLU A 73 0.24 -1.84 -5.91
CA GLU A 73 1.52 -1.17 -5.61
C GLU A 73 1.80 -0.97 -4.10
N PRO A 74 2.21 -2.05 -3.40
CA PRO A 74 2.45 -2.01 -1.98
C PRO A 74 3.80 -1.41 -1.61
N ASP A 75 3.82 -0.67 -0.51
CA ASP A 75 5.01 -0.33 0.28
C ASP A 75 4.87 -0.88 1.70
N VAL A 76 5.97 -1.21 2.39
CA VAL A 76 5.94 -1.94 3.65
C VAL A 76 6.88 -1.38 4.69
N ASP A 77 6.39 -1.28 5.93
CA ASP A 77 7.21 -1.17 7.13
C ASP A 77 6.85 -2.26 8.15
N VAL A 78 7.78 -2.58 9.04
CA VAL A 78 7.65 -3.69 10.01
C VAL A 78 7.85 -3.16 11.42
N GLY A 79 6.91 -3.49 12.30
CA GLY A 79 6.91 -3.05 13.70
C GLY A 79 6.64 -4.19 14.67
N VAL A 80 6.96 -3.98 15.95
CA VAL A 80 6.59 -4.90 17.03
C VAL A 80 5.52 -4.23 17.89
N VAL A 81 4.40 -4.93 18.06
CA VAL A 81 3.28 -4.51 18.92
C VAL A 81 2.95 -5.67 19.86
N ASP A 82 2.98 -5.42 21.17
CA ASP A 82 2.72 -6.42 22.21
C ASP A 82 3.51 -7.74 22.05
N GLY A 83 4.76 -7.63 21.60
CA GLY A 83 5.66 -8.77 21.41
C GLY A 83 5.42 -9.59 20.14
N ARG A 84 4.51 -9.17 19.27
CA ARG A 84 4.27 -9.75 17.93
C ARG A 84 4.81 -8.82 16.86
N THR A 85 5.39 -9.39 15.80
CA THR A 85 5.91 -8.64 14.66
C THR A 85 4.83 -8.51 13.61
N TYR A 86 4.55 -7.27 13.17
CA TYR A 86 3.55 -6.97 12.15
C TYR A 86 4.20 -6.28 10.96
N ALA A 87 3.72 -6.62 9.76
CA ALA A 87 3.97 -5.86 8.55
C ALA A 87 2.77 -4.93 8.28
N PHE A 88 3.06 -3.64 8.12
CA PHE A 88 2.11 -2.60 7.74
C PHE A 88 2.36 -2.23 6.29
N ILE A 89 1.38 -2.46 5.43
CA ILE A 89 1.56 -2.43 3.99
C ILE A 89 0.60 -1.41 3.38
N GLY A 90 1.11 -0.27 2.96
CA GLY A 90 0.36 0.79 2.29
C GLY A 90 0.16 0.43 0.83
N LEU A 91 -1.05 0.65 0.29
CA LEU A 91 -1.34 0.36 -1.12
C LEU A 91 -1.48 1.69 -1.88
N GLU A 92 -0.50 2.02 -2.72
CA GLU A 92 -0.45 3.30 -3.43
C GLU A 92 -1.65 3.52 -4.35
N ARG A 93 -2.24 2.46 -4.93
CA ARG A 93 -3.38 2.60 -5.84
C ARG A 93 -4.72 2.60 -5.13
N MET A 94 -5.18 1.43 -4.71
CA MET A 94 -6.47 1.28 -4.03
C MET A 94 -6.56 2.14 -2.74
N GLY A 95 -5.43 2.53 -2.17
CA GLY A 95 -5.34 3.25 -0.91
C GLY A 95 -5.36 2.32 0.29
N GLY A 96 -5.15 2.92 1.46
CA GLY A 96 -5.23 2.21 2.73
C GLY A 96 -4.02 1.34 3.09
N ILE A 97 -4.14 0.66 4.22
CA ILE A 97 -3.07 -0.10 4.88
C ILE A 97 -3.57 -1.52 5.17
N MET A 98 -2.91 -2.52 4.61
CA MET A 98 -3.05 -3.91 5.02
C MET A 98 -2.11 -4.23 6.18
N VAL A 99 -2.59 -5.00 7.15
CA VAL A 99 -1.81 -5.43 8.31
C VAL A 99 -1.73 -6.95 8.32
N TYR A 100 -0.51 -7.45 8.47
CA TYR A 100 -0.21 -8.88 8.60
C TYR A 100 0.57 -9.15 9.88
N ASP A 101 0.20 -10.18 10.63
CA ASP A 101 1.07 -10.75 11.65
C ASP A 101 2.13 -11.62 10.95
N VAL A 102 3.39 -11.24 11.09
CA VAL A 102 4.55 -11.93 10.51
C VAL A 102 5.47 -12.51 11.60
N SER A 103 4.97 -12.63 12.84
CA SER A 103 5.70 -13.24 13.98
C SER A 103 6.19 -14.65 13.66
N ASN A 104 5.44 -15.39 12.83
CA ASN A 104 5.92 -16.59 12.16
C ASN A 104 6.12 -16.29 10.67
N PRO A 105 7.35 -16.02 10.20
CA PRO A 105 7.60 -15.61 8.82
C PRO A 105 7.32 -16.69 7.77
N GLN A 106 7.08 -17.95 8.18
CA GLN A 106 6.67 -19.04 7.29
C GLN A 106 5.14 -19.18 7.17
N ASN A 107 4.39 -18.51 8.04
CA ASN A 107 2.93 -18.54 8.08
C ASN A 107 2.43 -17.17 8.54
N ALA A 108 2.65 -16.16 7.69
CA ALA A 108 2.11 -14.83 7.92
C ALA A 108 0.58 -14.87 7.81
N GLU A 109 -0.11 -14.11 8.65
CA GLU A 109 -1.56 -14.12 8.75
C GLU A 109 -2.13 -12.72 8.55
N PHE A 110 -3.10 -12.59 7.65
CA PHE A 110 -3.82 -11.33 7.45
C PHE A 110 -4.62 -10.96 8.70
N VAL A 111 -4.43 -9.73 9.17
CA VAL A 111 -5.13 -9.18 10.35
C VAL A 111 -6.30 -8.32 9.90
N GLN A 112 -6.01 -7.26 9.15
CA GLN A 112 -7.02 -6.30 8.70
C GLN A 112 -6.57 -5.49 7.49
N TYR A 113 -7.52 -4.82 6.85
CA TYR A 113 -7.30 -3.83 5.82
C TYR A 113 -8.13 -2.60 6.18
N LEU A 114 -7.47 -1.45 6.29
CA LEU A 114 -8.07 -0.16 6.63
C LEU A 114 -7.92 0.75 5.42
N ASN A 115 -9.01 1.39 4.99
CA ASN A 115 -8.97 2.34 3.89
C ASN A 115 -9.97 3.46 4.18
N ASP A 116 -9.45 4.67 4.38
CA ASP A 116 -10.23 5.86 4.76
C ASP A 116 -10.78 6.63 3.55
N ARG A 117 -10.64 6.07 2.33
CA ARG A 117 -11.17 6.65 1.11
C ARG A 117 -12.70 6.67 1.08
N ASP A 118 -13.25 7.83 0.75
CA ASP A 118 -14.66 8.03 0.42
C ASP A 118 -14.88 7.91 -1.10
N PHE A 119 -15.30 6.71 -1.53
CA PHE A 119 -15.60 6.42 -2.94
C PHE A 119 -16.84 7.14 -3.49
N SER A 120 -17.57 7.92 -2.68
CA SER A 120 -18.67 8.77 -3.18
C SER A 120 -18.20 10.10 -3.75
N VAL A 121 -16.93 10.45 -3.54
CA VAL A 121 -16.29 11.63 -4.12
C VAL A 121 -15.52 11.21 -5.37
N ASP A 122 -15.91 11.76 -6.51
CA ASP A 122 -15.17 11.63 -7.77
C ASP A 122 -13.94 12.55 -7.73
N VAL A 123 -12.76 11.95 -7.72
CA VAL A 123 -11.50 12.70 -7.53
C VAL A 123 -11.22 13.56 -8.77
N GLY A 124 -11.32 13.00 -9.98
CA GLY A 124 -11.13 13.77 -11.21
C GLY A 124 -12.13 14.92 -11.36
N ASP A 125 -13.43 14.64 -11.27
CA ASP A 125 -14.47 15.64 -11.56
C ASP A 125 -14.69 16.65 -10.42
N GLN A 126 -14.57 16.21 -9.15
CA GLN A 126 -14.95 17.05 -8.01
C GLN A 126 -13.76 17.66 -7.27
N ILE A 127 -12.56 17.08 -7.35
CA ILE A 127 -11.35 17.58 -6.70
C ILE A 127 -10.41 18.24 -7.73
N ASP A 128 -10.01 17.52 -8.78
CA ASP A 128 -9.01 18.03 -9.73
C ASP A 128 -9.60 19.11 -10.65
N ASP A 129 -10.75 18.83 -11.25
CA ASP A 129 -11.49 19.77 -12.11
C ASP A 129 -12.61 20.53 -11.37
N GLY A 130 -12.83 20.19 -10.10
CA GLY A 130 -13.95 20.68 -9.29
C GLY A 130 -13.57 21.71 -8.22
N ASP A 131 -14.47 21.88 -7.25
CA ASP A 131 -14.35 22.87 -6.16
C ASP A 131 -14.05 22.23 -4.79
N LEU A 132 -13.97 20.89 -4.69
CA LEU A 132 -13.66 20.21 -3.43
C LEU A 132 -12.16 20.26 -3.13
N PRO A 133 -11.77 20.30 -1.83
CA PRO A 133 -10.35 20.25 -1.45
C PRO A 133 -9.74 18.86 -1.73
N ALA A 134 -8.40 18.81 -1.88
CA ALA A 134 -7.64 17.59 -2.18
C ALA A 134 -7.92 16.39 -1.24
N GLY A 135 -8.16 16.64 0.04
CA GLY A 135 -8.50 15.59 1.02
C GLY A 135 -10.00 15.27 1.14
N ALA A 136 -10.86 15.77 0.24
CA ALA A 136 -12.31 15.57 0.35
C ALA A 136 -12.72 14.10 0.23
N ALA A 137 -11.96 13.30 -0.52
CA ALA A 137 -12.16 11.87 -0.67
C ALA A 137 -11.43 11.04 0.42
N GLY A 138 -10.90 11.67 1.47
CA GLY A 138 -10.09 11.00 2.48
C GLY A 138 -8.62 10.86 2.08
N ASP A 139 -7.96 9.82 2.59
CA ASP A 139 -6.54 9.56 2.37
C ASP A 139 -6.32 8.76 1.09
N LEU A 140 -5.65 9.39 0.10
CA LEU A 140 -5.45 8.84 -1.24
C LEU A 140 -3.97 8.69 -1.58
N GLY A 141 -3.61 7.52 -2.08
CA GLY A 141 -2.27 7.20 -2.54
C GLY A 141 -1.19 7.23 -1.45
N PRO A 142 -1.23 6.32 -0.46
CA PRO A 142 -0.12 6.11 0.46
C PRO A 142 1.20 5.92 -0.30
N GLU A 143 2.09 6.90 -0.18
CA GLU A 143 3.46 6.91 -0.67
C GLU A 143 4.37 6.95 0.56
N GLY A 144 4.84 5.77 0.97
CA GLY A 144 5.56 5.58 2.22
C GLY A 144 4.65 5.16 3.38
N VAL A 145 5.11 4.15 4.12
CA VAL A 145 4.55 3.75 5.41
C VAL A 145 5.66 3.80 6.46
N THR A 146 5.34 4.27 7.66
CA THR A 146 6.29 4.28 8.78
C THR A 146 5.62 3.86 10.07
N PHE A 147 6.15 2.82 10.70
CA PHE A 147 5.81 2.42 12.04
C PHE A 147 6.65 3.20 13.06
N VAL A 148 5.99 3.71 14.10
CA VAL A 148 6.64 4.34 15.26
C VAL A 148 6.28 3.52 16.48
N SER A 149 7.29 3.02 17.18
CA SER A 149 7.08 2.24 18.40
C SER A 149 6.41 3.08 19.50
N ALA A 150 5.79 2.42 20.49
CA ALA A 150 5.22 3.12 21.65
C ALA A 150 6.27 3.95 22.41
N GLU A 151 7.53 3.51 22.43
CA GLU A 151 8.64 4.17 23.13
C GLU A 151 9.10 5.45 22.43
N GLU A 152 8.97 5.51 21.10
CA GLU A 152 9.34 6.67 20.28
C GLU A 152 8.16 7.59 19.98
N SER A 153 6.95 7.15 20.31
CA SER A 153 5.69 7.86 20.06
C SER A 153 5.42 8.90 21.14
N PRO A 154 4.95 10.12 20.77
CA PRO A 154 4.54 11.14 21.73
C PRO A 154 3.24 10.80 22.48
N THR A 155 2.61 9.67 22.18
CA THR A 155 1.32 9.23 22.74
C THR A 155 1.41 7.97 23.61
N ASP A 156 2.63 7.46 23.83
CA ASP A 156 2.89 6.19 24.51
C ASP A 156 2.17 4.98 23.88
N ALA A 157 1.77 5.10 22.60
CA ALA A 157 1.10 4.06 21.83
C ALA A 157 1.79 3.91 20.46
N PRO A 158 1.87 2.68 19.90
CA PRO A 158 2.45 2.49 18.58
C PRO A 158 1.62 3.23 17.52
N LEU A 159 2.30 3.83 16.55
CA LEU A 159 1.68 4.58 15.46
C LEU A 159 2.08 4.00 14.10
N VAL A 160 1.21 4.15 13.12
CA VAL A 160 1.51 3.95 11.70
C VAL A 160 1.21 5.25 10.97
N LEU A 161 2.19 5.76 10.25
CA LEU A 161 2.12 7.01 9.50
C LEU A 161 2.12 6.71 8.01
N THR A 162 1.30 7.43 7.25
CA THR A 162 1.36 7.44 5.78
C THR A 162 1.41 8.87 5.26
N GLY A 163 2.23 9.11 4.25
CA GLY A 163 2.08 10.28 3.38
C GLY A 163 1.15 9.89 2.23
N ASN A 164 0.12 10.67 1.96
CA ASN A 164 -0.88 10.33 0.94
C ASN A 164 -0.76 11.32 -0.22
N GLU A 165 -0.02 10.94 -1.25
CA GLU A 165 0.46 11.82 -2.34
C GLU A 165 -0.69 12.54 -3.05
N ILE A 166 -1.74 11.80 -3.43
CA ILE A 166 -2.85 12.33 -4.23
C ILE A 166 -3.70 13.31 -3.42
N SER A 167 -4.02 12.94 -2.19
CA SER A 167 -4.82 13.80 -1.30
C SER A 167 -4.03 14.93 -0.63
N GLY A 168 -2.70 14.88 -0.68
CA GLY A 168 -1.79 15.80 0.01
C GLY A 168 -1.89 15.73 1.54
N THR A 169 -2.41 14.65 2.10
CA THR A 169 -2.60 14.47 3.55
C THR A 169 -1.47 13.66 4.18
N MET A 170 -1.41 13.70 5.51
CA MET A 170 -0.61 12.77 6.31
C MET A 170 -1.52 12.10 7.32
N ALA A 171 -1.63 10.77 7.25
CA ALA A 171 -2.44 10.01 8.19
C ALA A 171 -1.59 9.52 9.36
N VAL A 172 -2.22 9.46 10.54
CA VAL A 172 -1.62 8.95 11.77
C VAL A 172 -2.59 7.98 12.40
N HIS A 173 -2.30 6.68 12.28
CA HIS A 173 -3.10 5.63 12.89
C HIS A 173 -2.47 5.20 14.20
N ARG A 174 -3.22 5.30 15.29
CA ARG A 174 -2.85 4.68 16.56
C ARG A 174 -3.18 3.19 16.53
N VAL A 175 -2.26 2.35 17.00
CA VAL A 175 -2.48 0.91 17.12
C VAL A 175 -2.92 0.58 18.54
N ASP A 176 -4.23 0.34 18.72
CA ASP A 176 -4.80 -0.02 20.03
C ASP A 176 -4.88 -1.53 20.26
N SER A 177 -5.17 -2.30 19.20
CA SER A 177 -5.24 -3.77 19.23
C SER A 177 -5.10 -4.34 17.81
N LEU A 178 -4.46 -5.50 17.70
CA LEU A 178 -4.26 -6.25 16.45
C LEU A 178 -4.49 -7.75 16.69
#